data_AF-A0A7C5MVP3-F1
#
_entry.id   AF-A0A7C5MVP3-F1
#
_cell.length_a   1.000
_cell.length_b   1.000
_cell.length_c   1.000
_cell.angle_alpha   90.00
_cell.angle_beta   90.00
_cell.angle_gamma   90.00
#
_symmetry.space_group_name_H-M   'P 1'
#
loop_
_entity.id
_entity.type
_entity.pdbx_description
1 polymer ?
#
loop_
_entity_poly.entity_id
_entity_poly.type
_entity_poly.pdbx_seq_one_letter_code
_entity_poly.pdbx_strand_id
1 'polypeptide(L)'
;MLNSRIALLGILGIMFVVAVHRGVLTAFGWGNGGYSTDPNNPKYGTHDWIAQHGLDWLPQAEKQFILENLATYLYGTELPDNKNAPDGIGDTTKHHVYFFANGSLQDDIGAVRAQEEYNNAL
;
A
#
# COMPACT_ATOMS: atom_id res chain seq x y z
N MET A 1 -21.61 -53.19 1.89
CA MET A 1 -21.77 -52.28 0.72
C MET A 1 -22.13 -50.84 1.10
N LEU A 2 -23.10 -50.61 2.01
CA LEU A 2 -23.52 -49.24 2.39
C LEU A 2 -22.41 -48.43 3.09
N ASN A 3 -21.69 -49.01 4.04
CA ASN A 3 -20.61 -48.32 4.78
C ASN A 3 -19.44 -47.92 3.88
N SER A 4 -19.13 -48.72 2.86
CA SER A 4 -18.09 -48.43 1.86
C SER A 4 -18.48 -47.26 0.95
N ARG A 5 -19.77 -47.07 0.67
CA ARG A 5 -20.29 -45.94 -0.13
C ARG A 5 -20.26 -44.63 0.66
N ILE A 6 -20.56 -44.67 1.96
CA ILE A 6 -20.49 -43.50 2.86
C ILE A 6 -19.03 -43.04 3.01
N ALA A 7 -18.10 -43.97 3.21
CA ALA A 7 -16.67 -43.65 3.28
C ALA A 7 -16.15 -43.01 1.98
N LEU A 8 -16.57 -43.55 0.82
CA LEU A 8 -16.18 -43.01 -0.49
C LEU A 8 -16.71 -41.59 -0.70
N LEU A 9 -17.96 -41.31 -0.31
CA LEU A 9 -18.54 -39.96 -0.39
C LEU A 9 -17.84 -38.97 0.55
N GLY A 10 -17.45 -39.41 1.75
CA GLY A 10 -16.66 -38.60 2.68
C GLY A 10 -15.28 -38.24 2.11
N ILE A 11 -14.59 -39.21 1.51
CA ILE A 11 -13.28 -38.99 0.86
C ILE A 11 -13.41 -38.05 -0.35
N LEU A 12 -14.43 -38.26 -1.19
CA LEU A 12 -14.72 -37.37 -2.32
C LEU A 12 -15.04 -35.93 -1.86
N GLY A 13 -15.79 -35.78 -0.76
CA GLY A 13 -16.07 -34.49 -0.15
C GLY A 13 -14.81 -33.78 0.36
N ILE A 14 -13.92 -34.50 1.04
CA ILE A 14 -12.65 -33.93 1.52
C ILE A 14 -11.74 -33.55 0.34
N MET A 15 -11.63 -34.40 -0.69
CA MET A 15 -10.85 -34.08 -1.89
C MET A 15 -11.40 -32.87 -2.64
N PHE A 16 -12.73 -32.71 -2.69
CA PHE A 16 -13.36 -31.52 -3.26
C PHE A 16 -13.02 -30.25 -2.47
N VAL A 17 -13.10 -30.28 -1.14
CA VAL A 17 -12.73 -29.13 -0.28
C VAL A 17 -11.25 -28.77 -0.44
N VAL A 18 -10.35 -29.75 -0.48
CA VAL A 18 -8.91 -29.53 -0.70
C VAL A 18 -8.62 -28.99 -2.10
N ALA A 19 -9.35 -29.43 -3.13
CA ALA A 19 -9.23 -28.93 -4.49
C ALA A 19 -9.70 -27.47 -4.62
N VAL A 20 -10.79 -27.08 -3.92
CA VAL A 20 -11.30 -25.71 -3.93
C VAL A 20 -10.41 -24.75 -3.11
N HIS A 21 -9.74 -25.23 -2.05
CA HIS A 21 -8.81 -24.41 -1.26
C HIS A 21 -7.58 -23.94 -2.05
N ARG A 22 -7.23 -24.62 -3.14
CA ARG A 22 -6.13 -24.19 -4.05
C ARG A 22 -6.54 -23.03 -4.98
N GLY A 23 -7.81 -22.65 -4.98
CA GLY A 23 -8.37 -21.55 -5.77
C GLY A 23 -8.33 -20.20 -5.07
N VAL A 24 -7.43 -19.97 -4.10
CA VAL A 24 -7.12 -18.60 -3.67
C VAL A 24 -6.44 -17.93 -4.87
N LEU A 25 -7.22 -17.18 -5.64
CA LEU A 25 -6.72 -16.34 -6.71
C LEU A 25 -5.55 -15.53 -6.14
N THR A 26 -4.36 -15.72 -6.70
CA THR A 26 -3.20 -14.89 -6.35
C THR A 26 -3.58 -13.45 -6.64
N ALA A 27 -3.79 -12.66 -5.59
CA ALA A 27 -3.92 -11.22 -5.73
C ALA A 27 -2.54 -10.70 -6.16
N PHE A 28 -2.45 -10.18 -7.38
CA PHE A 28 -1.29 -9.42 -7.80
C PHE A 28 -1.37 -8.07 -7.11
N GLY A 29 -0.40 -7.79 -6.23
CA GLY A 29 -0.22 -6.44 -5.73
C GLY A 29 0.12 -5.50 -6.89
N TRP A 30 -0.41 -4.27 -6.86
CA TRP A 30 0.08 -3.22 -7.73
C TRP A 30 1.56 -2.95 -7.44
N GLY A 31 2.36 -2.78 -8.50
CA GLY A 31 3.75 -2.40 -8.37
C GLY A 31 3.89 -0.93 -7.96
N ASN A 32 5.02 -0.58 -7.35
CA ASN A 32 5.29 0.79 -6.88
C ASN A 32 5.51 1.82 -7.99
N GLY A 33 5.26 1.52 -9.28
CA GLY A 33 5.54 2.42 -10.41
C GLY A 33 7.04 2.63 -10.72
N GLY A 34 7.90 2.45 -9.71
CA GLY A 34 9.33 2.76 -9.76
C GLY A 34 9.59 4.26 -9.63
N TYR A 35 10.85 4.65 -9.56
CA TYR A 35 11.23 6.06 -9.40
C TYR A 35 11.13 6.85 -10.71
N SER A 36 10.65 8.08 -10.59
CA SER A 36 10.50 9.03 -11.69
C SER A 36 11.83 9.67 -12.05
N THR A 37 12.04 9.91 -13.34
CA THR A 37 13.18 10.70 -13.84
C THR A 37 12.76 12.11 -14.26
N ASP A 38 11.46 12.32 -14.41
CA ASP A 38 10.84 13.61 -14.72
C ASP A 38 9.77 13.92 -13.66
N PRO A 39 10.03 14.87 -12.73
CA PRO A 39 9.07 15.26 -11.70
C PRO A 39 7.75 15.82 -12.24
N ASN A 40 7.72 16.31 -13.49
CA ASN A 40 6.50 16.82 -14.12
C ASN A 40 5.62 15.71 -14.71
N ASN A 41 6.16 14.48 -14.81
CA ASN A 41 5.46 13.32 -15.31
C ASN A 41 5.84 12.06 -14.50
N PRO A 42 5.40 12.00 -13.22
CA PRO A 42 5.79 10.93 -12.33
C PRO A 42 5.25 9.56 -12.78
N LYS A 43 6.00 8.50 -12.49
CA LYS A 43 5.59 7.12 -12.77
C LYS A 43 4.55 6.67 -11.74
N TYR A 44 3.31 6.63 -12.18
CA TYR A 44 2.18 6.28 -11.32
C TYR A 44 2.32 4.87 -10.69
N GLY A 45 2.25 4.82 -9.36
CA GLY A 45 2.31 3.62 -8.55
C GLY A 45 1.26 3.57 -7.42
N THR A 46 1.43 2.62 -6.51
CA THR A 46 0.50 2.40 -5.39
C THR A 46 0.36 3.63 -4.48
N HIS A 47 1.46 4.30 -4.14
CA HIS A 47 1.42 5.49 -3.28
C HIS A 47 0.67 6.65 -3.95
N ASP A 48 0.92 6.87 -5.25
CA ASP A 48 0.20 7.87 -6.05
C ASP A 48 -1.31 7.61 -6.09
N TRP A 49 -1.69 6.34 -6.27
CA TRP A 49 -3.08 5.94 -6.28
C TRP A 49 -3.78 6.28 -4.97
N ILE A 50 -3.16 5.93 -3.83
CA ILE A 50 -3.72 6.23 -2.50
C ILE A 50 -3.79 7.75 -2.29
N ALA A 51 -2.72 8.47 -2.58
CA ALA A 51 -2.65 9.92 -2.41
C ALA A 51 -3.72 10.64 -3.25
N GLN A 52 -3.83 10.29 -4.53
CA GLN A 52 -4.81 10.90 -5.44
C GLN A 52 -6.25 10.59 -5.02
N HIS A 53 -6.56 9.33 -4.66
CA HIS A 53 -7.91 8.96 -4.24
C HIS A 53 -8.25 9.47 -2.83
N GLY A 54 -7.24 9.79 -2.00
CA GLY A 54 -7.45 10.54 -0.77
C GLY A 54 -8.10 11.90 -1.01
N LEU A 55 -7.83 12.54 -2.16
CA LEU A 55 -8.44 13.81 -2.54
C LEU A 55 -9.96 13.68 -2.80
N ASP A 56 -10.48 12.49 -3.09
CA ASP A 56 -11.93 12.29 -3.29
C ASP A 56 -12.74 12.58 -2.01
N TRP A 57 -12.08 12.50 -0.86
CA TRP A 57 -12.67 12.72 0.45
C TRP A 57 -12.62 14.18 0.92
N LEU A 58 -11.90 15.04 0.19
CA LEU A 58 -11.73 16.45 0.55
C LEU A 58 -12.75 17.35 -0.16
N PRO A 59 -13.27 18.40 0.52
CA PRO A 59 -14.03 19.47 -0.12
C PRO A 59 -13.26 20.10 -1.28
N GLN A 60 -13.96 20.52 -2.34
CA GLN A 60 -13.32 21.06 -3.55
C GLN A 60 -12.37 22.22 -3.26
N ALA A 61 -12.76 23.15 -2.39
CA ALA A 61 -11.94 24.30 -2.04
C ALA A 61 -10.61 23.91 -1.36
N GLU A 62 -10.60 22.82 -0.59
CA GLU A 62 -9.43 22.36 0.15
C GLU A 62 -8.43 21.62 -0.76
N LYS A 63 -8.92 20.91 -1.79
CA LYS A 63 -8.05 20.15 -2.71
C LYS A 63 -7.65 20.88 -3.98
N GLN A 64 -8.21 22.06 -4.27
CA GLN A 64 -7.97 22.76 -5.53
C GLN A 64 -6.48 23.03 -5.78
N PHE A 65 -5.74 23.47 -4.77
CA PHE A 65 -4.30 23.70 -4.88
C PHE A 65 -3.54 22.43 -5.25
N ILE A 66 -3.91 21.29 -4.65
CA ILE A 66 -3.28 19.99 -4.93
C ILE A 66 -3.60 19.55 -6.36
N LEU A 67 -4.84 19.73 -6.82
CA LEU A 67 -5.24 19.38 -8.20
C LEU A 67 -4.47 20.19 -9.24
N GLU A 68 -4.21 21.47 -8.98
CA GLU A 68 -3.42 22.35 -9.86
C GLU A 68 -1.93 21.98 -9.86
N ASN A 69 -1.45 21.29 -8.82
CA ASN A 69 -0.06 20.87 -8.65
C ASN A 69 0.08 19.34 -8.57
N LEU A 70 -0.80 18.61 -9.27
CA LEU A 70 -0.96 17.16 -9.10
C LEU A 70 0.34 16.40 -9.38
N ALA A 71 1.10 16.77 -10.42
CA ALA A 71 2.37 16.09 -10.73
C ALA A 71 3.38 16.18 -9.57
N THR A 72 3.54 17.36 -8.97
CA THR A 72 4.41 17.57 -7.80
C THR A 72 3.90 16.79 -6.59
N TYR A 73 2.59 16.79 -6.37
CA TYR A 73 1.98 16.03 -5.27
C TYR A 73 2.26 14.52 -5.38
N LEU A 74 2.09 13.95 -6.57
CA LEU A 74 2.36 12.53 -6.84
C LEU A 74 3.87 12.22 -6.78
N TYR A 75 4.71 13.04 -7.41
CA TYR A 75 6.17 12.91 -7.32
C TYR A 75 6.67 12.94 -5.87
N GLY A 76 6.08 13.78 -5.01
CA GLY A 76 6.43 13.80 -3.58
C GLY A 76 6.23 12.46 -2.87
N THR A 77 5.36 11.58 -3.38
CA THR A 77 5.10 10.27 -2.76
C THR A 77 6.26 9.29 -2.89
N GLU A 78 7.18 9.49 -3.85
CA GLU A 78 8.32 8.59 -4.08
C GLU A 78 9.59 9.02 -3.31
N LEU A 79 9.67 10.29 -2.91
CA LEU A 79 10.88 10.88 -2.32
C LEU A 79 11.35 10.21 -1.02
N PRO A 80 10.47 9.77 -0.11
CA PRO A 80 10.87 8.98 1.05
C PRO A 80 11.66 7.72 0.66
N ASP A 81 11.26 7.04 -0.42
CA ASP A 81 11.91 5.81 -0.89
C ASP A 81 13.08 6.07 -1.86
N ASN A 82 13.17 7.25 -2.46
CA ASN A 82 14.10 7.53 -3.56
C ASN A 82 15.30 8.38 -3.13
N LYS A 83 16.31 7.77 -2.48
CA LYS A 83 17.54 8.50 -2.12
C LYS A 83 18.35 9.07 -3.31
N ASN A 84 18.03 8.64 -4.54
CA ASN A 84 18.80 9.00 -5.73
C ASN A 84 18.21 10.22 -6.45
N ALA A 85 16.98 10.62 -6.13
CA ALA A 85 16.45 11.89 -6.59
C ALA A 85 17.25 13.06 -5.99
N PRO A 86 17.38 14.21 -6.69
CA PRO A 86 18.04 15.39 -6.14
C PRO A 86 17.46 15.87 -4.80
N ASP A 87 16.16 15.69 -4.63
CA ASP A 87 15.36 15.99 -3.43
C ASP A 87 14.95 14.71 -2.67
N GLY A 88 15.61 13.61 -2.97
CA GLY A 88 15.41 12.32 -2.34
C GLY A 88 15.76 12.30 -0.86
N ILE A 89 14.89 11.70 -0.05
CA ILE A 89 15.08 11.58 1.41
C ILE A 89 15.80 10.27 1.74
N GLY A 90 15.34 9.15 1.17
CA GLY A 90 15.98 7.85 1.36
C GLY A 90 15.69 7.12 2.68
N ASP A 91 14.54 7.38 3.29
CA ASP A 91 14.06 6.82 4.55
C ASP A 91 13.49 5.39 4.46
N THR A 92 14.01 4.59 3.53
CA THR A 92 13.55 3.20 3.26
C THR A 92 13.49 2.26 4.48
N THR A 93 14.12 2.59 5.60
CA THR A 93 14.07 1.82 6.86
C THR A 93 13.09 2.36 7.91
N LYS A 94 12.53 3.56 7.71
CA LYS A 94 11.65 4.26 8.66
C LYS A 94 10.16 4.17 8.30
N HIS A 95 9.74 3.15 7.54
CA HIS A 95 8.37 3.01 7.03
C HIS A 95 7.47 2.10 7.87
N HIS A 96 7.78 1.93 9.16
CA HIS A 96 7.10 0.95 10.00
C HIS A 96 6.34 1.57 11.17
N VAL A 97 5.30 0.85 11.57
CA VAL A 97 4.60 0.99 12.85
C VAL A 97 4.43 -0.41 13.42
N TYR A 98 5.07 -0.69 14.53
CA TYR A 98 5.05 -1.97 15.22
C TYR A 98 4.23 -1.90 16.50
N PHE A 99 3.53 -2.99 16.77
CA PHE A 99 2.74 -3.19 17.98
C PHE A 99 3.17 -4.49 18.65
N PHE A 100 3.17 -4.49 19.98
CA PHE A 100 3.30 -5.71 20.76
C PHE A 100 2.04 -6.58 20.62
N ALA A 101 2.15 -7.87 20.97
CA ALA A 101 1.02 -8.80 20.90
C ALA A 101 -0.17 -8.43 21.81
N ASN A 102 0.06 -7.61 22.84
CA ASN A 102 -0.98 -7.04 23.70
C ASN A 102 -1.65 -5.79 23.08
N GLY A 103 -1.27 -5.38 21.87
CA GLY A 103 -1.79 -4.23 21.15
C GLY A 103 -1.15 -2.88 21.53
N SER A 104 -0.24 -2.81 22.51
CA SER A 104 0.46 -1.55 22.82
C SER A 104 1.47 -1.21 21.73
N LEU A 105 1.63 0.09 21.44
CA LEU A 105 2.61 0.58 20.49
C LEU A 105 4.04 0.19 20.91
N GLN A 106 4.84 -0.28 19.96
CA GLN A 106 6.24 -0.63 20.15
C GLN A 106 7.16 0.42 19.53
N ASP A 107 6.94 0.75 18.27
CA ASP A 107 7.75 1.70 17.49
C ASP A 107 6.88 2.27 16.37
N ASP A 108 6.83 3.59 16.22
CA ASP A 108 6.06 4.30 15.20
C ASP A 108 6.90 5.30 14.42
N ILE A 109 8.18 4.97 14.16
CA ILE A 109 9.07 5.87 13.42
C ILE A 109 8.46 6.41 12.11
N GLY A 110 7.59 5.64 11.44
CA GLY A 110 6.85 6.10 10.27
C GLY A 110 5.86 7.22 10.57
N ALA A 111 5.18 7.18 11.72
CA ALA A 111 4.27 8.24 12.16
C ALA A 111 5.05 9.51 12.55
N VAL A 112 6.17 9.35 13.28
CA VAL A 112 7.08 10.47 13.59
C VAL A 112 7.55 11.14 12.31
N ARG A 113 7.96 10.35 11.31
CA ARG A 113 8.46 10.89 10.05
C ARG A 113 7.37 11.61 9.24
N ALA A 114 6.15 11.06 9.21
CA ALA A 114 5.02 11.73 8.59
C ALA A 114 4.71 13.09 9.25
N GLN A 115 4.83 13.18 10.57
CA GLN A 115 4.63 14.44 11.30
C GLN A 115 5.72 15.48 10.98
N GLU A 116 6.97 15.06 10.83
CA GLU A 116 8.08 15.95 10.44
C GLU A 116 7.82 16.57 9.06
N GLU A 117 7.44 15.76 8.07
CA GLU A 117 7.16 16.25 6.72
C GLU A 117 5.90 17.12 6.66
N TYR A 118 4.87 16.78 7.44
CA TYR A 118 3.72 17.67 7.61
C TYR A 118 4.12 19.05 8.15
N ASN A 119 4.98 19.09 9.18
CA ASN A 119 5.46 20.34 9.76
C ASN A 119 6.32 21.15 8.79
N ASN A 120 7.11 20.50 7.94
CA ASN A 120 7.91 21.17 6.91
C ASN A 120 7.06 21.82 5.80
N ALA A 121 5.84 21.33 5.61
CA ALA A 121 4.91 21.82 4.58
C ALA A 121 4.03 23.01 5.01
N LEU A 122 4.06 23.37 6.31
CA LEU A 122 3.32 24.51 6.89
C LEU A 122 4.11 25.82 6.81
#